data_AF-A0AAV3T0J5-F1
#
_entry.id   AF-A0AAV3T0J5-F1
#
_cell.length_a   1.000
_cell.length_b   1.000
_cell.length_c   1.000
_cell.angle_alpha   90.00
_cell.angle_beta   90.00
_cell.angle_gamma   90.00
#
_symmetry.space_group_name_H-M   'P 1'
#
loop_
_entity.id
_entity.type
_entity.pdbx_description
1 polymer ?
#
loop_
_entity_poly.entity_id
_entity_poly.type
_entity_poly.pdbx_seq_one_letter_code
_entity_poly.pdbx_strand_id
1 'polypeptide(L)' 'MTGREQATLATFAGPSLDELTEAERDAYQAIRQGDSGVREYARRTDRAPGTVGNLLARADAKLGGS' A
#
# COMPACT_ATOMS: atom_id res chain seq x y z
N MET A 1 -31.60 -1.09 -28.09
CA MET A 1 -30.74 -2.05 -27.37
C MET A 1 -29.62 -1.26 -26.72
N THR A 2 -29.76 -0.96 -25.43
CA THR A 2 -28.75 -0.20 -24.67
C THR A 2 -27.65 -1.19 -24.27
N GLY A 3 -26.45 -1.02 -24.83
CA GLY A 3 -25.30 -1.85 -24.51
C GLY A 3 -24.93 -1.68 -23.03
N ARG A 4 -24.83 -2.79 -22.31
CA ARG A 4 -24.25 -2.80 -20.96
C ARG A 4 -22.75 -2.54 -21.11
N GLU A 5 -22.29 -1.35 -20.73
CA GLU A 5 -20.87 -1.12 -20.47
C GLU A 5 -20.44 -2.02 -19.31
N GLN A 6 -19.65 -3.05 -19.63
CA GLN A 6 -18.97 -3.86 -18.63
C GLN A 6 -17.79 -3.03 -18.14
N ALA A 7 -17.88 -2.46 -16.93
CA ALA A 7 -16.72 -1.90 -16.27
C ALA A 7 -15.73 -3.04 -16.02
N THR A 8 -14.60 -3.02 -16.71
CA THR A 8 -13.58 -4.05 -16.56
C THR A 8 -12.95 -3.93 -15.16
N LEU A 9 -12.67 -5.08 -14.51
CA LEU A 9 -12.00 -5.13 -13.20
C LEU A 9 -10.68 -4.34 -13.19
N ALA A 10 -10.06 -4.14 -14.35
CA ALA A 10 -8.86 -3.34 -14.55
C ALA A 10 -9.04 -1.87 -14.13
N THR A 11 -10.25 -1.30 -14.22
CA THR A 11 -10.50 0.10 -13.79
C THR A 11 -10.54 0.24 -12.26
N PHE A 12 -10.76 -0.84 -11.52
CA PHE A 12 -10.83 -0.84 -10.05
C PHE A 12 -9.58 -1.41 -9.38
N ALA A 13 -8.64 -1.97 -10.16
CA ALA A 13 -7.36 -2.39 -9.64
C ALA A 13 -6.55 -1.12 -9.32
N GLY A 14 -6.45 -0.79 -8.03
CA GLY A 14 -5.50 0.21 -7.56
C GLY A 14 -4.06 -0.14 -8.00
N PRO A 15 -3.07 0.71 -7.68
CA PRO A 15 -1.68 0.46 -8.06
C PRO A 15 -1.28 -0.97 -7.70
N SER A 16 -0.74 -1.72 -8.67
CA SER A 16 -0.32 -3.10 -8.43
C SER A 16 0.74 -3.09 -7.34
N LEU A 17 0.42 -3.72 -6.20
CA LEU A 17 1.34 -3.86 -5.07
C LEU A 17 2.31 -5.03 -5.28
N ASP A 18 2.34 -5.60 -6.49
CA ASP A 18 3.17 -6.76 -6.82
C ASP A 18 4.66 -6.39 -6.87
N GLU A 19 4.98 -5.12 -7.10
CA GLU A 19 6.34 -4.57 -7.07
C GLU A 19 6.88 -4.35 -5.64
N LEU A 20 5.98 -4.36 -4.64
CA LEU A 20 6.34 -4.22 -3.24
C LEU A 20 6.83 -5.56 -2.67
N THR A 21 7.88 -5.50 -1.85
CA THR A 21 8.19 -6.62 -0.95
C THR A 21 7.05 -6.82 0.05
N GLU A 22 6.91 -8.02 0.61
CA GLU A 22 5.89 -8.31 1.63
C GLU A 22 5.90 -7.28 2.77
N ALA A 23 7.09 -6.95 3.28
CA ALA A 23 7.23 -5.98 4.36
C ALA A 23 6.82 -4.55 3.96
N GLU A 24 7.06 -4.14 2.72
CA GLU A 24 6.62 -2.85 2.18
C GLU A 24 5.12 -2.84 1.96
N ARG A 25 4.57 -3.92 1.38
CA ARG A 25 3.14 -4.09 1.13
C ARG A 25 2.34 -4.05 2.41
N ASP A 26 2.74 -4.81 3.43
CA ASP A 26 2.04 -4.84 4.71
C ASP A 26 2.04 -3.47 5.39
N ALA A 27 3.19 -2.77 5.38
CA ALA A 27 3.29 -1.44 5.94
C ALA A 27 2.42 -0.43 5.16
N TYR A 28 2.46 -0.48 3.82
CA TYR A 28 1.67 0.38 2.95
C TYR A 28 0.18 0.14 3.13
N GLN A 29 -0.28 -1.11 3.12
CA GLN A 29 -1.68 -1.46 3.33
C GLN A 29 -2.16 -1.03 4.72
N ALA A 30 -1.40 -1.29 5.77
CA ALA A 30 -1.82 -0.94 7.12
C ALA A 30 -1.92 0.58 7.36
N ILE A 31 -1.04 1.37 6.75
CA ILE A 31 -0.87 2.80 7.07
C ILE A 31 -1.46 3.74 6.01
N ARG A 32 -1.34 3.40 4.71
CA ARG A 32 -1.87 4.23 3.62
C ARG A 32 -3.29 3.84 3.21
N GLN A 33 -3.62 2.56 3.31
CA GLN A 33 -4.96 2.03 2.92
C GLN A 33 -5.83 1.67 4.13
N GLY A 34 -5.23 1.55 5.32
CA GLY A 34 -5.92 1.27 6.57
C GLY A 34 -5.76 2.42 7.57
N ASP A 35 -6.14 2.15 8.82
CA ASP A 35 -6.24 3.17 9.86
C ASP A 35 -5.02 3.21 10.81
N SER A 36 -3.98 2.41 10.58
CA SER A 36 -2.84 2.31 11.50
C SER A 36 -1.89 3.50 11.37
N GLY A 37 -1.45 4.07 12.49
CA GLY A 37 -0.33 5.01 12.50
C GLY A 37 1.05 4.32 12.41
N VAL A 38 2.06 5.01 11.90
CA VAL A 38 3.45 4.48 11.81
C VAL A 38 3.96 3.91 13.14
N ARG A 39 3.76 4.65 14.25
CA ARG A 39 4.23 4.23 15.58
C ARG A 39 3.39 3.10 16.18
N GLU A 40 2.12 3.00 15.80
CA GLU A 40 1.25 1.91 16.21
C GLU A 40 1.65 0.62 15.49
N TYR A 41 1.78 0.69 14.16
CA TYR A 41 2.23 -0.42 13.34
C TYR A 41 3.63 -0.91 13.74
N ALA A 42 4.56 0.02 14.01
CA ALA A 42 5.90 -0.30 14.51
C ALA A 42 5.86 -1.10 15.82
N ARG A 43 5.05 -0.68 16.80
CA ARG A 43 4.88 -1.41 18.06
C ARG A 43 4.24 -2.78 17.86
N ARG A 44 3.21 -2.88 17.02
CA ARG A 44 2.50 -4.14 16.74
C ARG A 44 3.39 -5.17 16.05
N THR A 45 4.35 -4.73 15.25
CA THR A 45 5.22 -5.60 14.45
C THR A 45 6.63 -5.77 15.02
N ASP A 46 6.88 -5.25 16.23
CA ASP A 46 8.19 -5.22 16.87
C ASP A 46 9.30 -4.63 15.96
N ARG A 47 8.98 -3.52 15.30
CA ARG A 47 9.89 -2.78 14.42
C ARG A 47 10.19 -1.41 15.00
N ALA A 48 11.38 -0.89 14.70
CA ALA A 48 11.66 0.51 14.94
C ALA A 48 10.77 1.40 14.04
N PRO A 49 10.23 2.54 14.52
CA PRO A 49 9.45 3.45 13.69
C PRO A 49 10.19 3.93 12.43
N GLY A 50 11.52 4.09 12.50
CA GLY A 50 12.35 4.42 11.34
C GLY A 50 12.38 3.32 10.27
N THR A 51 12.33 2.05 10.68
CA THR A 51 12.22 0.93 9.74
C THR A 51 10.90 0.98 8.99
N VAL A 52 9.80 1.24 9.69
CA VAL A 52 8.48 1.39 9.07
C VAL A 52 8.46 2.57 8.11
N GLY A 53 9.03 3.71 8.50
CA GLY A 53 9.17 4.88 7.61
C GLY A 53 9.94 4.56 6.33
N ASN A 54 11.05 3.82 6.43
CA ASN A 54 11.84 3.40 5.28
C ASN A 54 11.06 2.46 4.34
N LEU A 55 10.25 1.55 4.89
CA LEU A 55 9.39 0.68 4.09
C LEU A 55 8.35 1.48 3.33
N LEU A 56 7.71 2.45 3.97
CA LEU A 56 6.74 3.34 3.32
C LEU A 56 7.39 4.18 2.23
N ALA A 57 8.55 4.80 2.49
CA ALA A 57 9.25 5.60 1.50
C ALA A 57 9.63 4.79 0.26
N ARG A 58 10.06 3.53 0.43
CA ARG A 58 10.33 2.62 -0.70
C ARG A 58 9.06 2.22 -1.43
N ALA A 59 7.97 1.96 -0.69
CA ALA A 59 6.69 1.64 -1.30
C ALA A 59 6.16 2.80 -2.14
N ASP A 60 6.15 4.02 -1.59
CA ASP A 60 5.74 5.23 -2.29
C ASP A 60 6.59 5.45 -3.55
N ALA A 61 7.91 5.28 -3.46
CA ALA A 61 8.81 5.43 -4.61
C ALA A 61 8.54 4.42 -5.73
N LYS A 62 8.21 3.16 -5.39
CA LYS A 62 7.89 2.12 -6.38
C LYS A 62 6.54 2.36 -7.05
N LEU A 63 5.55 2.79 -6.28
CA LEU A 63 4.20 3.06 -6.80
C LEU A 63 4.08 4.41 -7.52
N GLY A 64 5.19 5.14 -7.72
CA GLY A 64 5.21 6.41 -8.45
C GLY A 64 4.71 7.61 -7.65
N GLY A 65 4.70 7.52 -6.32
CA GLY A 65 4.38 8.64 -5.44
C GLY A 65 5.46 9.72 -5.51
N SER A 66 5.16 10.83 -6.21
CA SER A 66 5.91 12.10 -6.14
C SER A 66 5.27 13.04 -5.12
#